data_AF-A0A5N9G2S6-F1
#
_entry.id   AF-A0A5N9G2S6-F1
#
_cell.length_a   1.000
_cell.length_b   1.000
_cell.length_c   1.000
_cell.angle_alpha   90.00
_cell.angle_beta   90.00
_cell.angle_gamma   90.00
#
_symmetry.space_group_name_H-M   'P 1'
#
loop_
_entity.id
_entity.type
_entity.pdbx_description
1 polymer ?
#
loop_
_entity_poly.entity_id
_entity_poly.type
_entity_poly.pdbx_seq_one_letter_code
_entity_poly.pdbx_strand_id
1 'polypeptide(L)' 'MSADRLLARTIMDDLDGVSAADPKRQKKVDKELAKAQVELDKGDADRASGRHDKAITHYKKAWEHATRAAKEAAKQKE' A
#
# COMPACT_ATOMS: atom_id res chain seq x y z
N MET A 1 6.49 -15.37 6.86
CA MET A 1 6.22 -13.92 6.71
C MET A 1 6.70 -13.53 5.32
N SER A 2 5.91 -12.78 4.54
CA SER A 2 6.32 -12.33 3.20
C SER A 2 6.95 -10.94 3.29
N ALA A 3 8.11 -10.72 2.66
CA ALA A 3 8.82 -9.44 2.71
C ALA A 3 7.96 -8.28 2.16
N ASP A 4 7.18 -8.53 1.09
CA ASP A 4 6.29 -7.53 0.48
C ASP A 4 5.23 -7.00 1.45
N ARG A 5 4.71 -7.85 2.34
CA ARG A 5 3.74 -7.47 3.38
C ARG A 5 4.34 -6.46 4.35
N LEU A 6 5.58 -6.70 4.78
CA LEU A 6 6.28 -5.81 5.70
C LEU A 6 6.57 -4.48 5.02
N LEU A 7 7.11 -4.51 3.80
CA LEU A 7 7.43 -3.30 3.03
C LEU A 7 6.19 -2.45 2.77
N ALA A 8 5.08 -3.06 2.34
CA ALA A 8 3.82 -2.36 2.14
C ALA A 8 3.35 -1.67 3.43
N ARG A 9 3.40 -2.40 4.56
CA ARG A 9 2.98 -1.86 5.85
C ARG A 9 3.84 -0.70 6.30
N THR A 10 5.17 -0.81 6.21
CA THR A 10 6.10 0.27 6.56
C THR A 10 5.81 1.53 5.74
N ILE A 11 5.63 1.41 4.42
CA ILE A 11 5.31 2.58 3.58
C ILE A 11 3.97 3.20 3.98
N MET A 12 2.97 2.39 4.30
CA MET A 12 1.67 2.89 4.73
C MET A 12 1.75 3.61 6.08
N ASP A 13 2.50 3.07 7.03
CA ASP A 13 2.72 3.68 8.35
C ASP A 13 3.56 4.97 8.21
N ASP A 14 4.57 5.01 7.32
CA ASP A 14 5.37 6.21 7.02
C ASP A 14 4.55 7.33 6.38
N LEU A 15 3.49 6.97 5.64
CA LEU A 15 2.57 7.93 5.04
C LEU A 15 1.43 8.33 5.97
N ASP A 16 1.27 7.66 7.10
CA ASP A 16 0.26 8.02 8.09
C ASP A 16 0.61 9.38 8.70
N GLY A 17 -0.28 10.36 8.52
CA GLY A 17 -0.04 11.76 8.89
C GLY A 17 0.76 12.59 7.88
N VAL A 18 1.25 12.02 6.76
CA VAL A 18 1.87 12.79 5.68
C VAL A 18 0.79 13.38 4.78
N SER A 19 0.66 14.71 4.81
CA SER A 19 -0.20 15.44 3.88
C SER A 19 0.55 15.81 2.60
N ALA A 20 0.08 15.34 1.46
CA ALA A 20 0.50 15.79 0.15
C ALA A 20 0.18 17.28 -0.04
N ALA A 21 1.06 17.98 -0.76
CA ALA A 21 0.98 19.43 -0.95
C ALA A 21 -0.27 19.93 -1.70
N ASP A 22 -0.97 19.05 -2.43
CA ASP A 22 -2.18 19.38 -3.20
C ASP A 22 -3.34 18.46 -2.80
N PRO A 23 -4.56 18.98 -2.56
CA PRO A 23 -5.71 18.18 -2.17
C PRO A 23 -6.10 17.06 -3.16
N LYS A 24 -5.87 17.27 -4.47
CA LYS A 24 -6.10 16.22 -5.49
C LYS A 24 -5.05 15.12 -5.39
N ARG A 25 -3.82 15.47 -5.01
CA ARG A 25 -2.75 14.48 -4.74
C ARG A 25 -3.02 13.73 -3.46
N GLN A 26 -3.47 14.41 -2.40
CA GLN A 26 -3.90 13.74 -1.16
C GLN A 26 -4.97 12.69 -1.45
N LYS A 27 -6.01 13.03 -2.22
CA LYS A 27 -7.03 12.05 -2.64
C LYS A 27 -6.46 10.84 -3.37
N LYS A 28 -5.39 11.00 -4.15
CA LYS A 28 -4.71 9.87 -4.82
C LYS A 28 -3.90 9.04 -3.84
N VAL A 29 -3.18 9.70 -2.92
CA VAL A 29 -2.44 9.05 -1.83
C VAL A 29 -3.41 8.19 -1.02
N ASP A 30 -4.50 8.78 -0.52
CA ASP A 30 -5.53 8.08 0.28
C ASP A 30 -6.12 6.89 -0.50
N LYS A 31 -6.41 7.07 -1.80
CA LYS A 31 -6.95 6.02 -2.65
C LYS A 31 -5.98 4.85 -2.82
N GLU A 32 -4.70 5.12 -3.04
CA GLU A 32 -3.70 4.07 -3.19
C GLU A 32 -3.39 3.39 -1.85
N LEU A 33 -3.38 4.12 -0.73
CA LEU A 33 -3.28 3.54 0.62
C LEU A 33 -4.46 2.62 0.94
N ALA A 34 -5.69 3.03 0.62
CA ALA A 34 -6.87 2.19 0.81
C ALA A 34 -6.79 0.90 0.00
N LYS A 35 -6.31 0.96 -1.25
CA LYS A 35 -6.07 -0.24 -2.07
C LYS A 35 -4.98 -1.13 -1.50
N ALA A 36 -3.88 -0.53 -1.00
CA ALA A 36 -2.81 -1.28 -0.36
C ALA A 36 -3.34 -2.07 0.84
N GLN A 37 -4.15 -1.45 1.70
CA GLN A 37 -4.79 -2.13 2.84
C GLN A 37 -5.68 -3.29 2.38
N VAL A 38 -6.54 -3.06 1.38
CA VAL A 38 -7.43 -4.11 0.85
C VAL A 38 -6.65 -5.31 0.32
N GLU A 39 -5.53 -5.08 -0.37
CA GLU A 39 -4.69 -6.17 -0.87
C GLU A 39 -3.93 -6.87 0.28
N LEU A 40 -3.54 -6.18 1.35
CA LEU A 40 -3.02 -6.83 2.57
C LEU A 40 -4.05 -7.76 3.19
N ASP A 41 -5.30 -7.30 3.35
CA ASP A 41 -6.37 -8.08 3.97
C ASP A 41 -6.71 -9.33 3.14
N LYS A 42 -6.75 -9.20 1.81
CA LYS A 42 -6.91 -10.35 0.90
C LYS A 42 -5.74 -11.32 1.00
N GLY A 43 -4.51 -10.81 1.05
CA GLY A 43 -3.33 -11.63 1.21
C GLY A 43 -3.32 -12.41 2.52
N ASP A 44 -3.72 -11.77 3.62
CA ASP A 44 -3.85 -12.41 4.94
C ASP A 44 -4.97 -13.47 4.94
N ALA A 45 -6.11 -13.21 4.30
CA ALA A 45 -7.19 -14.18 4.14
C ALA A 45 -6.78 -15.40 3.29
N ASP A 46 -6.08 -15.18 2.18
CA ASP A 46 -5.56 -16.25 1.33
C ASP A 46 -4.50 -17.08 2.05
N ARG A 47 -3.62 -16.43 2.81
CA ARG A 47 -2.62 -17.11 3.64
C ARG A 47 -3.27 -17.98 4.71
N ALA A 48 -4.30 -17.47 5.38
CA ALA A 48 -5.06 -18.22 6.38
C ALA A 48 -5.79 -19.44 5.75
N SER A 49 -6.18 -19.33 4.48
CA SER A 49 -6.80 -20.41 3.71
C SER A 49 -5.78 -21.38 3.07
N GLY A 50 -4.49 -21.26 3.37
CA GLY A 50 -3.41 -22.08 2.79
C GLY A 50 -3.04 -21.74 1.34
N ARG A 51 -3.63 -20.69 0.75
CA ARG A 51 -3.39 -20.25 -0.63
C ARG A 51 -2.17 -19.32 -0.70
N HIS A 52 -0.99 -19.85 -0.40
CA HIS A 52 0.23 -19.06 -0.24
C HIS A 52 0.64 -18.29 -1.52
N ASP A 53 0.50 -18.87 -2.71
CA ASP A 53 0.84 -18.19 -3.97
C ASP A 53 -0.04 -16.96 -4.23
N LYS A 54 -1.33 -17.09 -3.94
CA LYS A 54 -2.27 -15.95 -4.05
C LYS A 54 -1.98 -14.89 -3.00
N ALA A 55 -1.66 -15.31 -1.77
CA ALA A 55 -1.26 -14.40 -0.71
C ALA A 55 -0.03 -13.55 -1.12
N ILE A 56 1.01 -14.18 -1.66
CA ILE A 56 2.21 -13.47 -2.16
C ILE A 56 1.83 -12.48 -3.27
N THR A 57 0.96 -12.91 -4.20
CA THR A 57 0.47 -12.03 -5.28
C THR A 57 -0.24 -10.80 -4.73
N HIS A 58 -1.09 -10.97 -3.71
CA HIS A 58 -1.77 -9.88 -3.03
C HIS A 58 -0.81 -8.96 -2.28
N TYR A 59 0.16 -9.50 -1.54
CA TYR A 59 1.16 -8.68 -0.85
C TYR A 59 2.02 -7.85 -1.80
N LYS A 60 2.40 -8.41 -2.95
CA LYS A 60 3.12 -7.65 -3.98
C LYS A 60 2.30 -6.46 -4.49
N LYS A 61 1.00 -6.67 -4.76
CA LYS A 61 0.09 -5.59 -5.17
C LYS A 61 -0.06 -4.53 -4.09
N ALA A 62 -0.14 -4.93 -2.82
CA ALA A 62 -0.19 -4.00 -1.71
C ALA A 62 1.05 -3.10 -1.68
N TRP A 63 2.25 -3.67 -1.85
CA TRP A 63 3.49 -2.93 -1.93
C TRP A 63 3.55 -1.98 -3.12
N GLU A 64 3.08 -2.40 -4.30
CA GLU A 64 3.00 -1.54 -5.48
C GLU A 64 2.08 -0.33 -5.26
N HIS A 65 0.93 -0.54 -4.63
CA HIS A 65 -0.01 0.54 -4.28
C HIS A 65 0.58 1.48 -3.24
N ALA A 66 1.18 0.97 -2.16
CA ALA A 66 1.82 1.78 -1.13
C ALA A 66 2.96 2.64 -1.72
N THR A 67 3.79 2.05 -2.60
CA THR A 67 4.87 2.77 -3.28
C THR A 67 4.33 3.86 -4.22
N ARG A 68 3.19 3.64 -4.89
CA ARG A 68 2.53 4.68 -5.69
C ARG A 68 2.01 5.83 -4.82
N ALA A 69 1.44 5.53 -3.66
CA ALA A 69 1.03 6.54 -2.69
C ALA A 69 2.25 7.39 -2.26
N ALA A 70 3.37 6.76 -1.91
CA ALA A 70 4.60 7.45 -1.54
C ALA A 70 5.11 8.37 -2.65
N LYS A 71 5.08 7.90 -3.91
CA LYS A 71 5.47 8.72 -5.07
C LYS A 71 4.56 9.92 -5.27
N GLU A 72 3.24 9.76 -5.13
CA GLU A 72 2.31 10.89 -5.27
C GLU A 72 2.45 11.89 -4.11
N ALA A 73 2.75 11.43 -2.89
CA ALA A 73 3.05 12.29 -1.75
C ALA A 73 4.38 13.05 -1.91
N ALA A 74 5.41 12.40 -2.44
CA ALA A 74 6.75 12.97 -2.61
C ALA A 74 6.88 13.96 -3.78
N LYS A 75 5.97 13.92 -4.77
CA LYS A 75 5.99 14.92 -5.84
C LYS A 75 5.56 16.27 -5.28
N GLN A 76 6.53 17.16 -5.04
CA GLN A 76 6.27 18.57 -4.74
C GLN A 76 5.81 19.34 -5.99
N LYS A 77 5.28 20.55 -5.77
CA LYS A 77 4.91 21.51 -6.82
C LYS A 77 6.12 21.73 -7.74
N GLU A 78 6.07 21.21 -8.97
CA GLU A 78 6.73 21.86 -10.10
C GLU A 78 5.87 23.03 -10.57
#